data_AF-A0A6A8QEQ3-F1
#
_entry.id   AF-A0A6A8QEQ3-F1
#
_cell.length_a   1.000
_cell.length_b   1.000
_cell.length_c   1.000
_cell.angle_alpha   90.00
_cell.angle_beta   90.00
_cell.angle_gamma   90.00
#
_symmetry.space_group_name_H-M   'P 1'
#
loop_
_entity.id
_entity.type
_entity.pdbx_description
1 polymer ?
#
loop_
_entity_poly.entity_id
_entity_poly.type
_entity_poly.pdbx_seq_one_letter_code
_entity_poly.pdbx_strand_id
1 'polypeptide(L)'
;MSAESQGHNLPSFRKLREEEKLLIGKMAGSSTAENEVLHRIVDVCVEDMKDGGMGSIRFHYDGGAKRVFGRNVSEATYRDADGVVVSIALNIDQFGLR
;
A
#
# COMPACT_ATOMS: atom_id res chain seq x y z
N MET A 1 -25.99 -11.11 28.52
CA MET A 1 -24.70 -11.60 28.01
C MET A 1 -24.79 -11.53 26.50
N SER A 2 -24.32 -10.42 25.94
CA SER A 2 -24.49 -10.10 24.52
C SER A 2 -23.41 -10.82 23.72
N ALA A 3 -23.83 -11.65 22.77
CA ALA A 3 -22.95 -12.29 21.82
C ALA A 3 -22.48 -11.22 20.82
N GLU A 4 -21.25 -10.75 21.00
CA GLU A 4 -20.56 -9.94 19.99
C GLU A 4 -20.19 -10.87 18.84
N SER A 5 -20.99 -10.82 17.78
CA SER A 5 -20.72 -11.49 16.51
C SER A 5 -19.46 -10.88 15.90
N GLN A 6 -18.32 -11.51 16.14
CA GLN A 6 -17.08 -11.25 15.45
C GLN A 6 -17.25 -11.64 13.98
N GLY A 7 -17.69 -10.67 13.17
CA GLY A 7 -17.58 -10.74 11.72
C GLY A 7 -16.11 -10.92 11.37
N HIS A 8 -15.72 -12.16 11.08
CA HIS A 8 -14.43 -12.48 10.49
C HIS A 8 -14.37 -11.86 9.10
N ASN A 9 -14.00 -10.57 9.03
CA ASN A 9 -13.54 -9.97 7.80
C ASN A 9 -12.17 -10.61 7.51
N LEU A 10 -12.20 -11.72 6.77
CA LEU A 10 -11.04 -12.30 6.11
C LEU A 10 -10.32 -11.19 5.34
N PRO A 11 -8.98 -11.11 5.38
CA PRO A 11 -8.26 -10.18 4.53
C PRO A 11 -8.66 -10.43 3.07
N SER A 12 -9.28 -9.44 2.45
CA SER A 12 -9.65 -9.50 1.04
C SER A 12 -8.39 -9.25 0.21
N PHE A 13 -7.75 -10.34 -0.20
CA PHE A 13 -6.63 -10.28 -1.13
C PHE A 13 -7.15 -9.83 -2.49
N ARG A 14 -6.58 -8.76 -3.02
CA ARG A 14 -6.96 -8.20 -4.31
C ARG A 14 -5.73 -7.72 -5.07
N LYS A 15 -5.88 -7.47 -6.37
CA LYS A 15 -4.88 -6.72 -7.13
C LYS A 15 -4.95 -5.24 -6.76
N LEU A 16 -3.89 -4.50 -7.08
CA LEU A 16 -3.93 -3.03 -7.04
C LEU A 16 -5.03 -2.51 -7.98
N ARG A 17 -5.75 -1.48 -7.53
CA ARG A 17 -6.67 -0.71 -8.36
C ARG A 17 -5.88 0.26 -9.25
N GLU A 18 -6.51 0.75 -10.31
CA GLU A 18 -5.82 1.62 -11.28
C GLU A 18 -5.37 2.94 -10.63
N GLU A 19 -6.18 3.50 -9.73
CA GLU A 19 -5.84 4.70 -8.97
C GLU A 19 -4.64 4.50 -8.05
N GLU A 20 -4.49 3.31 -7.45
CA GLU A 20 -3.37 2.98 -6.57
C GLU A 20 -2.08 2.80 -7.36
N LYS A 21 -2.16 2.11 -8.51
CA LYS A 21 -1.01 1.98 -9.44
C LYS A 21 -0.51 3.36 -9.85
N LEU A 22 -1.42 4.23 -10.28
CA LEU A 22 -1.07 5.59 -10.70
C LEU A 22 -0.41 6.38 -9.58
N LEU A 23 -0.95 6.29 -8.36
CA LEU A 23 -0.40 6.98 -7.19
C LEU A 23 0.99 6.45 -6.83
N ILE A 24 1.17 5.13 -6.75
CA ILE A 24 2.47 4.52 -6.44
C ILE A 24 3.50 4.88 -7.50
N GLY A 25 3.13 4.84 -8.79
CA GLY A 25 4.00 5.22 -9.89
C GLY A 25 4.51 6.65 -9.74
N LYS A 26 3.62 7.60 -9.46
CA LYS A 26 3.98 9.00 -9.18
C LYS A 26 4.88 9.14 -7.94
N MET A 27 4.61 8.37 -6.90
CA MET A 27 5.39 8.39 -5.66
C MET A 27 6.79 7.76 -5.84
N ALA A 28 6.97 6.81 -6.75
CA ALA A 28 8.24 6.12 -6.99
C ALA A 28 9.29 6.96 -7.75
N GLY A 29 8.91 8.10 -8.34
CA GLY A 29 9.82 9.01 -9.06
C GLY A 29 9.87 8.77 -10.58
N SER A 30 10.64 9.60 -11.30
CA SER A 30 10.53 9.78 -12.76
C SER A 30 10.72 8.51 -13.62
N SER A 31 9.81 8.37 -14.59
CA SER A 31 9.76 7.60 -15.85
C SER A 31 10.38 6.20 -15.93
N THR A 32 11.64 6.03 -15.55
CA THR A 32 12.34 4.73 -15.63
C THR A 32 12.07 3.89 -14.38
N ALA A 33 12.12 4.52 -13.20
CA ALA A 33 11.79 3.85 -11.94
C ALA A 33 10.29 3.53 -11.86
N GLU A 34 9.42 4.46 -12.29
CA GLU A 34 7.98 4.27 -12.37
C GLU A 34 7.59 2.99 -13.12
N ASN A 35 8.11 2.81 -14.35
CA ASN A 35 7.80 1.64 -15.16
C ASN A 35 8.32 0.34 -14.53
N GLU A 36 9.52 0.35 -13.97
CA GLU A 36 10.11 -0.84 -13.34
C GLU A 36 9.34 -1.24 -12.07
N VAL A 37 8.94 -0.27 -11.24
CA VAL A 37 8.11 -0.53 -10.06
C VAL A 37 6.74 -1.05 -10.48
N LEU A 38 6.06 -0.37 -11.40
CA LEU A 38 4.74 -0.77 -11.89
C LEU A 38 4.76 -2.20 -12.47
N HIS A 39 5.76 -2.53 -13.28
CA HIS A 39 5.92 -3.89 -13.82
C HIS A 39 6.06 -4.95 -12.72
N ARG A 40 6.73 -4.63 -11.61
CA ARG A 40 6.92 -5.57 -10.49
C ARG A 40 5.70 -5.70 -9.60
N ILE A 41 4.90 -4.63 -9.45
CA ILE A 41 3.78 -4.60 -8.49
C ILE A 41 2.40 -4.86 -9.11
N VAL A 42 2.25 -4.76 -10.44
CA VAL A 42 0.93 -4.88 -11.11
C VAL A 42 0.25 -6.22 -10.82
N ASP A 43 1.05 -7.27 -10.65
CA ASP A 43 0.59 -8.62 -10.39
C ASP A 43 0.65 -9.05 -8.91
N VAL A 44 1.11 -8.18 -8.03
CA VAL A 44 1.21 -8.49 -6.61
C VAL A 44 -0.17 -8.40 -5.97
N CYS A 45 -0.49 -9.40 -5.13
CA CYS A 45 -1.69 -9.35 -4.29
C CYS A 45 -1.45 -8.38 -3.14
N VAL A 46 -2.44 -7.54 -2.86
CA VAL A 46 -2.44 -6.59 -1.75
C VAL A 46 -3.60 -6.89 -0.81
N GLU A 47 -3.45 -6.49 0.44
CA GLU A 47 -4.53 -6.44 1.42
C GLU A 47 -4.74 -5.00 1.92
N ASP A 48 -6.01 -4.65 2.17
CA ASP A 48 -6.35 -3.43 2.89
C ASP A 48 -6.00 -3.61 4.38
N MET A 49 -5.28 -2.65 4.96
CA MET A 49 -4.90 -2.69 6.37
C MET A 49 -6.03 -2.16 7.26
N LYS A 50 -6.24 -2.80 8.42
CA LYS A 50 -7.20 -2.34 9.44
C LYS A 50 -6.58 -1.22 10.28
N ASP A 51 -6.36 -0.08 9.66
CA ASP A 51 -5.58 1.04 10.20
C ASP A 51 -6.45 2.23 10.63
N GLY A 52 -7.74 2.00 10.90
CA GLY A 52 -8.69 3.06 11.23
C GLY A 52 -9.24 3.80 10.00
N GLY A 53 -9.04 3.27 8.80
CA GLY A 53 -9.61 3.84 7.57
C GLY A 53 -8.69 4.84 6.87
N MET A 54 -7.38 4.78 7.11
CA MET A 54 -6.40 5.62 6.41
C MET A 54 -6.15 5.13 4.98
N GLY A 55 -6.61 3.92 4.65
CA GLY A 55 -6.46 3.34 3.31
C GLY A 55 -5.08 2.75 3.06
N SER A 56 -4.33 2.38 4.10
CA SER A 56 -3.03 1.73 3.89
C SER A 56 -3.23 0.36 3.24
N ILE A 57 -2.36 0.08 2.27
CA ILE A 57 -2.30 -1.21 1.58
C ILE A 57 -0.99 -1.92 1.91
N ARG A 58 -1.06 -3.24 2.10
CA ARG A 58 0.13 -4.08 2.28
C ARG A 58 0.28 -5.04 1.11
N PHE A 59 1.48 -5.07 0.54
CA PHE A 59 1.87 -6.00 -0.51
C PHE A 59 2.22 -7.37 0.06
N HIS A 60 1.71 -8.43 -0.57
CA HIS A 60 2.03 -9.82 -0.27
C HIS A 60 2.96 -10.39 -1.33
N TYR A 61 4.18 -10.69 -0.92
CA TYR A 61 5.16 -11.36 -1.77
C TYR A 61 5.29 -12.82 -1.34
N ASP A 62 5.36 -13.71 -2.32
CA ASP A 62 5.67 -15.12 -2.08
C ASP A 62 7.10 -15.23 -1.53
N GLY A 63 7.25 -15.91 -0.38
CA GLY A 63 8.58 -16.13 0.20
C GLY A 63 8.64 -16.36 1.70
N GLY A 64 7.54 -16.20 2.44
CA GLY A 64 7.46 -16.53 3.89
C GLY A 64 8.39 -15.73 4.81
N ALA A 65 9.28 -14.90 4.27
CA ALA A 65 10.21 -14.09 5.01
C ALA A 65 9.46 -12.98 5.74
N LYS A 66 9.74 -12.81 7.04
CA LYS A 66 9.22 -11.70 7.82
C LYS A 66 9.78 -10.38 7.29
N ARG A 67 8.96 -9.62 6.57
CA ARG A 67 9.28 -8.27 6.09
C ARG A 67 9.07 -7.27 7.24
N VAL A 68 10.05 -6.40 7.45
CA VAL A 68 10.02 -5.32 8.44
C VAL A 68 10.29 -4.00 7.74
N PHE A 69 9.78 -2.90 8.29
CA PHE A 69 10.02 -1.57 7.75
C PHE A 69 11.52 -1.33 7.54
N GLY A 70 11.90 -0.91 6.33
CA GLY A 70 13.27 -0.56 5.97
C GLY A 70 13.45 0.95 5.93
N ARG A 71 12.76 1.61 4.99
CA ARG A 71 12.80 3.09 4.86
C ARG A 71 11.55 3.65 4.16
N ASN A 72 11.34 4.95 4.34
CA ASN A 72 10.44 5.73 3.50
C ASN A 72 11.15 6.09 2.18
N VAL A 73 10.50 5.83 1.05
CA VAL A 73 10.99 6.17 -0.30
C VAL A 73 10.55 7.58 -0.68
N SER A 74 9.30 7.89 -0.38
CA SER A 74 8.70 9.19 -0.66
C SER A 74 7.54 9.46 0.28
N GLU A 75 7.32 10.73 0.54
CA GLU A 75 6.18 11.25 1.27
C GLU A 75 5.63 12.46 0.52
N ALA A 76 4.31 12.58 0.49
CA ALA A 76 3.63 13.70 -0.12
C ALA A 76 2.41 14.09 0.69
N THR A 77 2.12 15.39 0.71
CA THR A 77 1.02 15.96 1.48
C THR A 77 0.11 16.74 0.56
N TYR A 78 -1.19 16.48 0.64
CA TYR A 78 -2.21 17.10 -0.19
C TYR A 78 -3.39 17.57 0.66
N ARG A 79 -4.16 18.53 0.14
CA ARG A 79 -5.47 18.87 0.70
C ARG A 79 -6.54 18.14 -0.08
N ASP A 80 -7.41 17.43 0.62
CA ASP A 80 -8.58 16.80 0.02
C ASP A 80 -9.71 17.83 -0.19
N ALA A 81 -10.80 17.41 -0.85
CA ALA A 81 -11.94 18.25 -1.24
C ALA A 81 -12.65 18.92 -0.05
N ASP A 82 -12.53 18.35 1.15
CA ASP A 82 -13.05 18.89 2.41
C ASP A 82 -12.06 19.82 3.13
N GLY A 83 -10.87 20.05 2.55
CA GLY A 83 -9.80 20.87 3.10
C GLY A 83 -8.91 20.16 4.13
N VAL A 84 -9.18 18.88 4.41
CA VAL A 84 -8.35 18.05 5.32
C VAL A 84 -7.02 17.73 4.64
N VAL A 85 -5.95 17.83 5.43
CA VAL A 85 -4.60 17.49 4.96
C VAL A 85 -4.41 15.98 5.05
N VAL A 86 -4.07 15.36 3.92
CA VAL A 86 -3.77 13.94 3.79
C VAL A 86 -2.27 13.78 3.55
N SER A 87 -1.63 12.89 4.30
CA SER A 87 -0.25 12.44 4.04
C SER A 87 -0.26 11.06 3.40
N ILE A 88 0.58 10.89 2.36
CA ILE A 88 0.76 9.65 1.63
C ILE A 88 2.23 9.29 1.71
N ALA A 89 2.53 8.08 2.18
CA ALA A 89 3.88 7.58 2.35
C ALA A 89 4.09 6.28 1.58
N LEU A 90 5.13 6.22 0.74
CA LEU A 90 5.58 4.98 0.10
C LEU A 90 6.75 4.41 0.91
N ASN A 91 6.53 3.26 1.54
CA ASN A 91 7.51 2.60 2.39
C ASN A 91 7.98 1.30 1.75
N ILE A 92 9.27 1.01 1.88
CA ILE A 92 9.86 -0.27 1.49
C ILE A 92 10.42 -1.00 2.71
N ASP A 93 10.50 -2.32 2.61
CA ASP A 93 11.06 -3.16 3.65
C ASP A 93 12.59 -3.24 3.57
N GLN A 94 13.20 -4.07 4.43
CA GLN A 94 14.64 -4.28 4.49
C GLN A 94 15.25 -4.91 3.23
N PHE A 95 14.43 -5.50 2.36
CA PHE A 95 14.84 -6.11 1.09
C PHE A 95 14.63 -5.20 -0.12
N GLY A 96 13.91 -4.08 0.07
CA GLY A 96 13.58 -3.13 -0.99
C GLY A 96 12.47 -3.62 -1.92
N LEU A 97 12.44 -3.10 -3.14
CA LEU A 97 11.49 -3.49 -4.19
C LEU A 97 12.01 -4.74 -4.91
N ARG A 98 12.08 -5.88 -4.20
CA ARG A 98 12.49 -7.17 -4.78
C ARG A 98 11.29 -7.96 -5.28
#